data_AF-A0A925UH03-F1
#
_entry.id   AF-A0A925UH03-F1
#
_cell.length_a   1.000
_cell.length_b   1.000
_cell.length_c   1.000
_cell.angle_alpha   90.00
_cell.angle_beta   90.00
_cell.angle_gamma   90.00
#
_symmetry.space_group_name_H-M   'P 1'
#
loop_
_entity.id
_entity.type
_entity.pdbx_description
1 polymer ?
#
loop_
_entity_poly.entity_id
_entity_poly.type
_entity_poly.pdbx_seq_one_letter_code
_entity_poly.pdbx_strand_id
1 'polypeptide(L)' 'MRDAAAKVGGHATWFVARDKSAGAFAPLQSPLDRIHRELKKAFDPSGVFNPGRLYPGL' A
#
# COMPACT_ATOMS: atom_id res chain seq x y z
N MET A 1 16.19 1.40 3.06
CA MET A 1 15.56 2.73 2.81
C MET A 1 14.30 2.92 3.64
N ARG A 2 13.26 2.08 3.52
CA ARG A 2 12.04 2.22 4.34
C ARG A 2 12.30 2.19 5.85
N ASP A 3 13.10 1.24 6.32
CA ASP A 3 13.45 1.15 7.76
C ASP A 3 14.22 2.37 8.25
N ALA A 4 15.06 2.96 7.39
CA ALA A 4 15.82 4.17 7.73
C ALA A 4 14.89 5.39 7.84
N ALA A 5 13.91 5.52 6.93
CA ALA A 5 12.90 6.57 7.01
C ALA A 5 12.02 6.40 8.26
N ALA A 6 11.61 5.16 8.58
CA ALA A 6 10.78 4.88 9.75
C ALA A 6 11.46 5.27 11.08
N LYS A 7 12.78 5.07 11.21
CA LYS A 7 13.55 5.46 12.40
C LYS A 7 13.53 6.95 12.72
N VAL A 8 13.26 7.79 11.72
CA VAL A 8 13.14 9.26 11.89
C VAL A 8 11.70 9.74 11.77
N GLY A 9 10.72 8.84 11.84
CA GLY A 9 9.29 9.16 11.73
C GLY A 9 8.81 9.48 10.31
N GLY A 10 9.60 9.15 9.28
CA GLY A 10 9.27 9.38 7.87
C GLY A 10 8.80 8.13 7.11
N HIS A 11 8.48 8.32 5.83
CA HIS A 11 8.05 7.26 4.91
C HIS A 11 8.83 7.32 3.60
N ALA A 12 9.02 6.16 2.97
CA ALA A 12 9.67 6.05 1.67
C ALA A 12 8.82 5.21 0.69
N THR A 13 8.55 5.80 -0.47
CA THR A 13 7.72 5.22 -1.54
C THR A 13 8.51 5.16 -2.84
N TRP A 14 8.34 4.06 -3.58
CA TRP A 14 8.89 3.93 -4.93
C TRP A 14 8.00 4.64 -5.95
N PHE A 15 8.56 5.61 -6.67
CA PHE A 15 7.84 6.36 -7.71
C PHE A 15 7.92 5.65 -9.07
N VAL A 16 9.14 5.32 -9.51
CA VAL A 16 9.41 4.58 -10.76
C VAL A 16 10.30 3.40 -10.42
N ALA A 17 9.80 2.19 -10.69
CA ALA A 17 10.53 0.94 -10.47
C ALA A 17 10.11 -0.07 -11.54
N ARG A 18 11.09 -0.80 -12.09
CA ARG A 18 10.82 -1.92 -13.01
C ARG A 18 10.21 -3.12 -12.27
N ASP A 19 10.68 -3.38 -11.06
CA ASP A 19 10.10 -4.37 -10.16
C ASP A 19 9.42 -3.68 -8.98
N LYS A 20 8.13 -3.99 -8.77
CA LYS A 20 7.30 -3.50 -7.67
C LYS A 20 6.78 -4.64 -6.79
N SER A 21 7.34 -5.84 -6.91
CA SER A 21 6.97 -7.03 -6.13
C SER A 21 6.98 -6.79 -4.61
N ALA A 22 7.92 -5.97 -4.12
CA ALA A 22 8.03 -5.57 -2.71
C ALA A 22 7.00 -4.49 -2.28
N GLY A 23 6.03 -4.15 -3.14
CA GLY A 23 5.09 -3.04 -2.97
C GLY A 23 5.74 -1.68 -3.20
N ALA A 24 4.96 -0.68 -3.62
CA ALA A 24 5.49 0.67 -3.88
C ALA A 24 5.49 1.56 -2.62
N PHE A 25 4.47 1.44 -1.77
CA PHE A 25 4.25 2.31 -0.61
C PHE A 25 4.88 1.76 0.67
N ALA A 26 5.08 2.63 1.66
CA ALA A 26 5.42 2.19 3.01
C ALA A 26 4.23 1.40 3.60
N PRO A 27 4.47 0.36 4.43
CA PRO A 27 3.40 -0.41 5.06
C PRO A 27 2.43 0.47 5.85
N LEU A 28 1.13 0.19 5.73
CA LEU A 28 0.12 0.86 6.55
C LEU A 28 0.17 0.37 7.99
N GLN A 29 -0.14 1.27 8.93
CA GLN A 29 -0.53 0.86 10.27
C GLN A 29 -1.87 0.11 10.22
N SER A 30 -2.09 -0.82 11.16
CA SER A 30 -3.28 -1.69 11.16
C SER A 30 -4.63 -0.93 11.03
N PRO A 31 -4.86 0.22 11.70
CA PRO A 31 -6.11 0.94 11.53
C PRO A 31 -6.31 1.48 10.11
N LEU A 32 -5.24 1.97 9.46
CA LEU A 32 -5.30 2.50 8.11
C LEU A 32 -5.50 1.38 7.08
N ASP A 33 -4.86 0.22 7.25
CA ASP A 33 -5.06 -0.95 6.39
C ASP A 33 -6.54 -1.38 6.40
N ARG A 34 -7.15 -1.45 7.59
CA ARG A 34 -8.60 -1.75 7.70
C ARG A 34 -9.44 -0.75 6.92
N ILE A 35 -9.20 0.55 7.08
CA ILE A 35 -9.97 1.59 6.37
C ILE A 35 -9.81 1.44 4.86
N HIS A 36 -8.59 1.19 4.36
CA HIS A 36 -8.35 1.01 2.93
C HIS A 36 -9.10 -0.20 2.37
N ARG A 37 -9.11 -1.33 3.09
CA ARG A 37 -9.83 -2.54 2.69
C ARG A 37 -11.34 -2.32 2.63
N GLU A 38 -11.92 -1.69 3.64
CA GLU A 38 -13.36 -1.42 3.67
C GLU A 38 -13.77 -0.43 2.58
N LEU A 39 -12.95 0.60 2.33
CA LEU A 39 -13.17 1.52 1.22
C LEU A 39 -13.11 0.78 -0.13
N LYS A 40 -12.10 -0.06 -0.33
CA LYS A 40 -11.95 -0.86 -1.55
C LYS A 40 -13.15 -1.77 -1.78
N LYS A 41 -13.63 -2.46 -0.76
CA LYS A 41 -14.82 -3.32 -0.84
C LYS A 41 -16.09 -2.53 -1.19
N ALA A 42 -16.26 -1.34 -0.61
CA ALA A 42 -17.44 -0.52 -0.86
C ALA A 42 -17.49 -0.01 -2.31
N PHE A 43 -16.34 0.36 -2.88
CA PHE A 43 -16.25 0.95 -4.22
C PHE A 43 -15.98 -0.07 -5.34
N ASP A 44 -15.40 -1.22 -5.02
CA ASP A 44 -15.08 -2.28 -5.98
C ASP A 44 -15.27 -3.67 -5.34
N PRO A 45 -16.52 -4.09 -5.08
CA PRO A 45 -16.82 -5.37 -4.43
C PRO A 45 -16.29 -6.57 -5.21
N SER A 46 -16.19 -6.44 -6.54
CA SER A 46 -15.72 -7.49 -7.45
C SER A 46 -14.20 -7.47 -7.65
N GLY A 47 -13.48 -6.50 -7.09
CA GLY A 47 -12.01 -6.42 -7.17
C GLY A 47 -11.45 -6.18 -8.58
N VAL A 48 -12.22 -5.55 -9.47
CA VAL A 48 -11.85 -5.38 -10.89
C VAL A 48 -10.79 -4.30 -11.08
N PHE A 49 -10.80 -3.25 -10.26
CA PHE A 49 -9.95 -2.08 -10.46
C PHE A 49 -8.60 -2.21 -9.77
N ASN A 50 -7.52 -2.36 -10.55
CA ASN A 50 -6.14 -2.26 -10.07
C ASN A 50 -5.80 -3.16 -8.86
N PRO A 51 -6.09 -4.48 -8.92
CA PRO A 51 -5.82 -5.40 -7.82
C PRO A 51 -4.33 -5.38 -7.43
N GLY A 52 -4.06 -5.25 -6.14
CA GLY A 52 -2.71 -5.24 -5.58
C GLY A 52 -1.84 -4.02 -5.92
N ARG A 53 -2.36 -3.02 -6.65
CA ARG A 53 -1.56 -1.88 -7.14
C ARG A 53 -1.08 -0.95 -6.03
N LEU A 54 -1.90 -0.75 -4.99
CA LEU A 54 -1.54 0.06 -3.83
C LEU A 54 -0.84 -0.79 -2.78
N TYR A 55 -1.56 -1.75 -2.21
CA TYR A 55 -1.04 -2.66 -1.20
C TYR A 55 -1.29 -4.11 -1.63
N PRO A 56 -0.38 -5.05 -1.33
CA PRO A 56 -0.61 -6.46 -1.58
C PRO A 56 -1.91 -6.94 -0.92
N GLY A 57 -2.75 -7.63 -1.70
CA GLY A 57 -4.04 -8.14 -1.23
C GLY A 57 -5.11 -7.06 -0.97
N LEU A 58 -4.94 -5.85 -1.52
CA LEU A 58 -5.99 -4.85 -1.67
C LEU A 58 -6.59 -4.88 -3.08
#